data_AF-A0A925HN15-F1
#
_entry.id   AF-A0A925HN15-F1
#
_cell.length_a   1.000
_cell.length_b   1.000
_cell.length_c   1.000
_cell.angle_alpha   90.00
_cell.angle_beta   90.00
_cell.angle_gamma   90.00
#
_symmetry.space_group_name_H-M   'P 1'
#
loop_
_entity.id
_entity.type
_entity.pdbx_description
1 polymer ?
#
loop_
_entity_poly.entity_id
_entity_poly.type
_entity_poly.pdbx_seq_one_letter_code
_entity_poly.pdbx_strand_id
1 'polypeptide(L)'
;MSGVSYNTVGAMYNEEAFRYLLASESKRSVRSRYSFSTLLIYSIDKQGLIVHMDRDVVDTVVEALFRTVRETDYIGWYLEGRIVGGVLTVLGQDSEVEVSARIQERLMEIFRAEVSAEKNGRLQIRICQHHELERINYERESSQ
;
A
#
# COMPACT_ATOMS: atom_id res chain seq x y z
N MET A 1 8.35 24.23 -8.55
CA MET A 1 7.10 23.64 -9.08
C MET A 1 7.44 22.89 -10.36
N SER A 2 7.37 21.57 -10.33
CA SER A 2 7.43 20.74 -11.53
C SER A 2 6.64 19.47 -11.21
N GLY A 3 5.31 19.59 -11.33
CA GLY A 3 4.40 18.45 -11.27
C GLY A 3 4.57 17.66 -12.56
N VAL A 4 5.01 16.42 -12.43
CA VAL A 4 4.92 15.45 -13.52
C VAL A 4 3.44 15.11 -13.64
N SER A 5 2.85 15.42 -14.79
CA SER A 5 1.48 15.01 -15.11
C SER A 5 1.47 13.50 -15.35
N TYR A 6 0.93 12.76 -14.39
CA TYR A 6 0.54 11.37 -14.57
C TYR A 6 -0.62 11.34 -15.55
N ASN A 7 -0.35 10.99 -16.81
CA ASN A 7 -1.40 10.67 -17.77
C ASN A 7 -1.69 9.17 -17.65
N THR A 8 -2.33 8.74 -16.56
CA THR A 8 -2.68 7.32 -16.33
C THR A 8 -3.98 7.23 -15.54
N VAL A 9 -4.81 6.25 -15.91
CA VAL A 9 -5.97 5.81 -15.14
C VAL A 9 -5.56 5.59 -13.67
N GLY A 10 -6.19 6.32 -12.76
CA GLY A 10 -5.98 6.28 -11.31
C GLY A 10 -4.95 7.29 -10.79
N ALA A 11 -5.39 8.29 -10.03
CA ALA A 11 -4.50 9.21 -9.32
C ALA A 11 -4.14 8.62 -7.95
N MET A 12 -2.84 8.56 -7.62
CA MET A 12 -2.38 8.22 -6.28
C MET A 12 -2.74 9.35 -5.31
N TYR A 13 -3.41 9.03 -4.20
CA TYR A 13 -3.75 9.99 -3.16
C TYR A 13 -2.52 10.40 -2.34
N ASN A 14 -2.43 11.67 -1.94
CA ASN A 14 -1.46 12.12 -0.96
C ASN A 14 -1.76 11.54 0.44
N GLU A 15 -0.85 11.71 1.40
CA GLU A 15 -1.00 11.13 2.74
C GLU A 15 -2.31 11.52 3.43
N GLU A 16 -2.67 12.80 3.40
CA GLU A 16 -3.88 13.30 4.06
C GLU A 16 -5.16 12.68 3.47
N ALA A 17 -5.28 12.71 2.14
CA ALA A 17 -6.44 12.16 1.45
C ALA A 17 -6.52 10.63 1.60
N PHE A 18 -5.39 9.93 1.50
CA PHE A 18 -5.34 8.49 1.71
C PHE A 18 -5.79 8.10 3.11
N ARG A 19 -5.29 8.80 4.15
CA ARG A 19 -5.67 8.53 5.54
C ARG A 19 -7.14 8.84 5.81
N TYR A 20 -7.68 9.89 5.19
CA TYR A 20 -9.11 10.17 5.25
C TYR A 20 -9.95 9.02 4.66
N LEU A 21 -9.58 8.53 3.48
CA LEU A 21 -10.25 7.40 2.83
C LEU A 21 -10.17 6.11 3.66
N LEU A 22 -8.98 5.81 4.20
CA LEU A 22 -8.75 4.68 5.10
C LEU A 22 -9.66 4.75 6.35
N ALA A 23 -9.74 5.92 6.99
CA ALA A 23 -10.59 6.13 8.16
C ALA A 23 -12.09 6.03 7.80
N SER A 24 -12.48 6.50 6.62
CA SER A 24 -13.84 6.36 6.11
C SER A 24 -14.22 4.90 5.87
N GLU A 25 -13.34 4.11 5.26
CA GLU A 25 -13.60 2.68 5.03
C GLU A 25 -13.65 1.88 6.33
N SER A 26 -12.81 2.24 7.31
CA SER A 26 -12.90 1.68 8.67
C SER A 26 -14.26 1.93 9.33
N LYS A 27 -14.81 3.15 9.22
CA LYS A 27 -16.16 3.43 9.72
C LYS A 27 -17.23 2.64 8.97
N ARG A 28 -17.06 2.45 7.66
CA ARG A 28 -17.99 1.69 6.82
C ARG A 28 -18.01 0.21 7.19
N SER A 29 -16.84 -0.41 7.41
CA SER A 29 -16.71 -1.84 7.75
C SER A 29 -17.40 -2.18 9.07
N VAL A 30 -17.26 -1.33 10.09
CA VAL A 30 -17.95 -1.48 11.39
C VAL A 30 -19.48 -1.48 11.20
N ARG A 31 -20.00 -0.60 10.34
CA ARG A 31 -21.45 -0.48 10.11
C ARG A 31 -22.01 -1.59 9.22
N SER A 32 -21.25 -2.02 8.22
CA SER A 32 -21.71 -2.95 7.19
C SER A 32 -21.37 -4.42 7.47
N ARG A 33 -20.47 -4.68 8.43
CA ARG A 33 -19.85 -5.98 8.74
C ARG A 33 -19.02 -6.58 7.59
N TYR A 34 -18.76 -5.84 6.53
CA TYR A 34 -17.81 -6.27 5.50
C TYR A 34 -16.39 -5.93 5.93
N SER A 35 -15.48 -6.90 5.85
CA SER A 35 -14.07 -6.66 6.09
C SER A 35 -13.42 -5.93 4.90
N PHE A 36 -12.34 -5.22 5.21
CA PHE A 36 -11.44 -4.62 4.24
C PHE A 36 -10.01 -4.84 4.74
N SER A 37 -9.07 -4.89 3.82
CA SER A 37 -7.65 -5.07 4.15
C SER A 37 -6.86 -3.87 3.67
N THR A 38 -5.77 -3.56 4.36
CA THR A 38 -4.83 -2.51 3.99
C THR A 38 -3.52 -3.13 3.57
N LEU A 39 -3.10 -2.86 2.34
CA LEU A 39 -1.82 -3.23 1.78
C LEU A 39 -0.82 -2.10 2.04
N LEU A 40 0.36 -2.42 2.53
CA LEU A 40 1.46 -1.49 2.78
C LEU A 40 2.71 -1.99 2.07
N ILE A 41 3.36 -1.12 1.32
CA ILE A 41 4.58 -1.40 0.59
C ILE A 41 5.62 -0.35 0.98
N TYR A 42 6.78 -0.82 1.44
CA TYR A 42 7.83 0.05 1.97
C TYR A 42 9.21 -0.57 1.80
N SER A 43 10.25 0.26 1.80
CA SER A 43 11.64 -0.22 1.76
C SER A 43 12.25 -0.18 3.16
N ILE A 44 13.08 -1.18 3.47
CA ILE A 44 13.88 -1.24 4.70
C ILE A 44 15.37 -1.10 4.44
N ASP A 45 16.10 -0.55 5.40
CA ASP A 45 17.57 -0.61 5.39
C ASP A 45 18.11 -1.93 5.95
N LYS A 46 19.44 -2.02 6.12
CA LYS A 46 20.12 -3.21 6.65
C LYS A 46 19.80 -3.47 8.12
N GLN A 47 19.29 -2.47 8.83
CA GLN A 47 18.87 -2.56 10.23
C GLN A 47 17.38 -2.92 10.35
N GLY A 48 16.66 -3.05 9.22
CA GLY A 48 15.23 -3.33 9.19
C GLY A 48 14.36 -2.09 9.40
N LEU A 49 14.92 -0.89 9.36
CA LEU A 49 14.17 0.35 9.57
C LEU A 49 13.55 0.84 8.26
N ILE A 50 12.34 1.38 8.34
CA ILE A 50 11.62 1.95 7.18
C ILE A 50 12.32 3.23 6.70
N VAL A 51 12.80 3.21 5.47
CA VAL A 51 13.51 4.32 4.83
C VAL A 51 12.68 4.98 3.74
N HIS A 52 13.17 6.11 3.22
CA HIS A 52 12.60 6.73 2.04
C HIS A 52 12.75 5.78 0.84
N MET A 53 11.67 5.64 0.08
CA MET A 53 11.68 4.82 -1.13
C MET A 53 12.26 5.64 -2.29
N ASP A 54 13.13 5.03 -3.09
CA ASP A 54 13.66 5.70 -4.28
C ASP A 54 12.52 5.97 -5.27
N ARG A 55 12.58 7.11 -5.99
CA ARG A 55 11.52 7.52 -6.92
C ARG A 55 11.18 6.46 -7.95
N ASP A 56 12.18 5.82 -8.54
CA ASP A 56 11.99 4.77 -9.54
C ASP A 56 11.26 3.56 -8.95
N VAL A 57 11.54 3.21 -7.70
CA VAL A 57 10.83 2.14 -6.99
C VAL A 57 9.38 2.55 -6.70
N VAL A 58 9.15 3.81 -6.29
CA VAL A 58 7.80 4.33 -6.08
C VAL A 58 6.97 4.24 -7.36
N ASP A 59 7.52 4.69 -8.48
CA ASP A 59 6.84 4.67 -9.78
C ASP A 59 6.45 3.23 -10.16
N THR A 60 7.38 2.26 -10.03
CA THR A 60 7.09 0.84 -10.26
C THR A 60 6.05 0.28 -9.29
N VAL A 61 6.12 0.62 -7.99
CA VAL A 61 5.15 0.16 -6.98
C VAL A 61 3.75 0.67 -7.32
N VAL A 62 3.63 1.94 -7.66
CA VAL A 62 2.34 2.56 -7.99
C VAL A 62 1.75 1.95 -9.25
N GLU A 63 2.55 1.76 -10.30
CA GLU A 63 2.11 1.11 -11.53
C GLU A 63 1.69 -0.35 -11.28
N ALA A 64 2.47 -1.10 -10.50
CA ALA A 64 2.16 -2.48 -10.13
C ALA A 64 0.84 -2.57 -9.36
N LEU A 65 0.58 -1.62 -8.44
CA LEU A 65 -0.67 -1.53 -7.71
C LEU A 65 -1.84 -1.28 -8.65
N PHE A 66 -1.79 -0.27 -9.51
CA PHE A 66 -2.87 0.01 -10.47
C PHE A 66 -3.16 -1.16 -11.40
N ARG A 67 -2.16 -1.98 -11.74
CA ARG A 67 -2.33 -3.21 -12.54
C ARG A 67 -2.96 -4.36 -11.75
N THR A 68 -2.82 -4.35 -10.42
CA THR A 68 -3.13 -5.50 -9.55
C THR A 68 -4.45 -5.35 -8.80
N VAL A 69 -4.71 -4.16 -8.26
CA VAL A 69 -5.90 -3.89 -7.44
C VAL A 69 -7.09 -3.50 -8.32
N ARG A 70 -8.30 -3.50 -7.75
CA ARG A 70 -9.52 -3.12 -8.48
C ARG A 70 -9.62 -1.60 -8.58
N GLU A 71 -10.40 -1.13 -9.55
CA GLU A 71 -10.69 0.31 -9.71
C GLU A 71 -11.33 0.93 -8.46
N THR A 72 -12.06 0.14 -7.67
CA THR A 72 -12.70 0.58 -6.42
C THR A 72 -11.73 0.71 -5.25
N ASP A 73 -10.51 0.19 -5.38
CA ASP A 73 -9.50 0.23 -4.34
C ASP A 73 -8.76 1.57 -4.38
N TYR A 74 -8.41 2.10 -3.21
CA TYR A 74 -7.70 3.38 -3.11
C TYR A 74 -6.20 3.14 -3.00
N ILE A 75 -5.39 3.83 -3.81
CA ILE A 75 -3.93 3.82 -3.72
C ILE A 75 -3.45 5.21 -3.30
N GLY A 76 -2.54 5.28 -2.34
CA GLY A 76 -1.99 6.56 -1.88
C GLY A 76 -0.83 6.40 -0.92
N TRP A 77 -0.32 7.52 -0.43
CA TRP A 77 0.70 7.48 0.62
C TRP A 77 0.06 7.12 1.96
N TYR A 78 0.52 6.03 2.59
CA TYR A 78 0.28 5.84 4.02
C TYR A 78 1.22 6.72 4.84
N LEU A 79 2.46 6.85 4.37
CA LEU A 79 3.41 7.88 4.80
C LEU A 79 4.16 8.39 3.59
N GLU A 80 4.07 9.70 3.38
CA GLU A 80 4.68 10.38 2.24
C GLU A 80 6.17 10.02 2.10
N GLY A 81 6.54 9.54 0.91
CA GLY A 81 7.90 9.17 0.55
C GLY A 81 8.43 7.87 1.16
N ARG A 82 7.70 7.20 2.07
CA ARG A 82 8.19 5.96 2.72
C ARG A 82 7.29 4.75 2.57
N ILE A 83 5.98 4.93 2.67
CA ILE A 83 5.02 3.80 2.66
C ILE A 83 3.90 4.10 1.69
N VAL A 84 3.84 3.33 0.60
CA VAL A 84 2.70 3.32 -0.30
C VAL A 84 1.64 2.38 0.27
N GLY A 85 0.40 2.86 0.33
CA GLY A 85 -0.75 2.15 0.84
C GLY A 85 -1.78 1.83 -0.24
N GLY A 86 -2.46 0.70 -0.06
CA GLY A 86 -3.65 0.30 -0.81
C GLY A 86 -4.79 -0.02 0.16
N VAL A 87 -5.98 0.55 -0.03
CA VAL A 87 -7.20 0.16 0.70
C VAL A 87 -7.98 -0.79 -0.19
N LEU A 88 -7.95 -2.08 0.15
CA LEU A 88 -8.62 -3.13 -0.62
C LEU A 88 -10.07 -3.24 -0.15
N THR A 89 -10.97 -2.67 -0.95
CA THR A 89 -12.39 -2.55 -0.67
C THR A 89 -13.15 -3.79 -1.13
N VAL A 90 -14.05 -4.29 -0.29
CA VAL A 90 -15.04 -5.34 -0.62
C VAL A 90 -14.42 -6.59 -1.26
N LEU A 91 -13.99 -7.50 -0.39
CA LEU A 91 -13.69 -8.87 -0.78
C LEU A 91 -15.03 -9.54 -1.14
N GLY A 92 -15.12 -10.15 -2.32
CA GLY A 92 -16.35 -10.76 -2.82
C GLY A 92 -16.71 -12.04 -2.06
N GLN A 93 -17.20 -13.06 -2.76
CA GLN A 93 -17.40 -14.39 -2.15
C GLN A 93 -16.09 -15.13 -1.87
N ASP A 94 -14.97 -14.65 -2.43
CA ASP A 94 -13.63 -15.18 -2.16
C ASP A 94 -13.20 -14.85 -0.73
N SER A 95 -12.45 -15.74 -0.10
CA SER A 95 -11.93 -15.47 1.23
C SER A 95 -10.89 -14.35 1.17
N GLU A 96 -10.87 -13.49 2.19
CA GLU A 96 -9.89 -12.41 2.37
C GLU A 96 -8.44 -12.87 2.19
N VAL A 97 -8.15 -14.07 2.68
CA VAL A 97 -6.83 -14.71 2.63
C VAL A 97 -6.42 -15.02 1.19
N GLU A 98 -7.32 -15.59 0.38
CA GLU A 98 -7.01 -15.95 -1.01
C GLU A 98 -6.77 -14.70 -1.88
N VAL A 99 -7.58 -13.66 -1.72
CA VAL A 99 -7.39 -12.41 -2.48
C VAL A 99 -6.07 -11.76 -2.08
N SER A 100 -5.77 -11.70 -0.78
CA SER A 100 -4.52 -11.14 -0.27
C SER A 100 -3.29 -11.90 -0.80
N ALA A 101 -3.34 -13.23 -0.80
CA ALA A 101 -2.27 -14.07 -1.33
C ALA A 101 -2.04 -13.82 -2.82
N ARG A 102 -3.11 -13.75 -3.63
CA ARG A 102 -3.02 -13.49 -5.08
C ARG A 102 -2.48 -12.10 -5.40
N ILE A 103 -2.89 -11.08 -4.65
CA ILE A 103 -2.35 -9.72 -4.80
C ILE A 103 -0.86 -9.71 -4.46
N GLN A 104 -0.48 -10.35 -3.35
CA GLN A 104 0.91 -10.41 -2.92
C GLN A 104 1.80 -11.16 -3.93
N GLU A 105 1.36 -12.31 -4.45
CA GLU A 105 2.09 -13.05 -5.49
C GLU A 105 2.30 -12.20 -6.74
N ARG A 106 1.23 -11.57 -7.24
CA ARG A 106 1.30 -10.74 -8.45
C ARG A 106 2.24 -9.55 -8.29
N LEU A 107 2.23 -8.89 -7.13
CA LEU A 107 3.16 -7.80 -6.83
C LEU A 107 4.60 -8.30 -6.77
N MET A 108 4.85 -9.45 -6.13
CA MET A 108 6.19 -10.04 -6.08
C MET A 108 6.73 -10.40 -7.47
N GLU A 109 5.89 -10.91 -8.37
CA GLU A 109 6.25 -11.19 -9.76
C GLU A 109 6.66 -9.93 -10.50
N ILE A 110 5.85 -8.86 -10.39
CA ILE A 110 6.16 -7.57 -11.01
C ILE A 110 7.46 -7.00 -10.45
N PHE A 111 7.64 -7.00 -9.13
CA PHE A 111 8.85 -6.45 -8.50
C PHE A 111 10.11 -7.23 -8.85
N ARG A 112 10.03 -8.55 -9.00
CA ARG A 112 11.17 -9.34 -9.48
C ARG A 112 11.54 -9.02 -10.93
N ALA A 113 10.57 -8.64 -11.75
CA ALA A 113 10.78 -8.35 -13.16
C ALA A 113 11.27 -6.91 -13.41
N GLU A 114 10.76 -5.95 -12.62
CA GLU A 114 10.87 -4.51 -12.93
C GLU A 114 11.77 -3.74 -11.93
N VAL A 115 12.00 -4.27 -10.72
CA VAL A 115 12.87 -3.66 -9.71
C VAL A 115 14.22 -4.39 -9.64
N SER A 116 15.32 -3.65 -9.50
CA SER A 116 16.64 -4.26 -9.35
C SER A 116 16.71 -5.20 -8.14
N ALA A 117 17.48 -6.28 -8.24
CA ALA A 117 17.55 -7.31 -7.19
C ALA A 117 17.92 -6.73 -5.80
N GLU A 118 18.81 -5.73 -5.76
CA GLU A 118 19.20 -5.06 -4.51
C GLU A 118 18.02 -4.32 -3.87
N LYS A 119 17.25 -3.55 -4.66
CA LYS A 119 16.12 -2.76 -4.17
C LYS A 119 14.93 -3.67 -3.83
N ASN A 120 14.67 -4.70 -4.64
CA ASN A 120 13.63 -5.68 -4.38
C ASN A 120 13.89 -6.46 -3.07
N GLY A 121 15.15 -6.81 -2.79
CA GLY A 121 15.52 -7.46 -1.52
C GLY A 121 15.25 -6.62 -0.26
N ARG A 122 15.06 -5.31 -0.42
CA ARG A 122 14.68 -4.37 0.65
C ARG A 122 13.19 -4.04 0.67
N LEU A 123 12.45 -4.39 -0.37
CA LEU A 123 11.04 -4.06 -0.50
C LEU A 123 10.21 -5.05 0.32
N GLN A 124 9.34 -4.53 1.16
CA GLN A 124 8.46 -5.29 2.03
C GLN A 124 7.02 -5.06 1.58
N ILE A 125 6.24 -6.13 1.59
CA ILE A 125 4.80 -6.12 1.34
C ILE A 125 4.12 -6.63 2.60
N ARG A 126 3.17 -5.86 3.13
CA ARG A 126 2.39 -6.26 4.29
C ARG A 126 0.92 -6.02 4.02
N ILE A 127 0.10 -7.05 4.17
CA ILE A 127 -1.36 -6.92 4.16
C ILE A 127 -1.83 -7.03 5.61
N CYS A 128 -2.60 -6.06 6.07
CA CYS A 128 -3.06 -5.92 7.44
C CYS A 128 -4.57 -5.73 7.48
N GLN A 129 -5.20 -6.30 8.50
CA GLN A 129 -6.51 -5.83 8.92
C GLN A 129 -6.39 -4.48 9.64
N HIS A 130 -7.49 -3.73 9.67
CA HIS A 130 -7.49 -2.39 10.23
C HIS A 130 -6.96 -2.33 11.68
N HIS A 131 -7.34 -3.30 12.52
CA HIS A 131 -6.92 -3.36 13.92
C HIS A 131 -5.40 -3.58 14.10
N GLU A 132 -4.70 -4.07 13.07
CA GLU A 132 -3.25 -4.31 13.10
C GLU A 132 -2.45 -3.06 12.72
N LEU A 133 -3.08 -2.07 12.07
CA LEU A 133 -2.45 -0.80 11.67
C LEU A 133 -2.14 0.10 12.86
N GLU A 134 -2.89 -0.01 13.96
CA GLU A 134 -2.66 0.77 15.19
C GLU A 134 -1.25 0.55 15.75
N ARG A 135 -0.68 -0.65 15.58
CA ARG A 135 0.70 -0.95 16.01
C ARG A 135 1.76 -0.24 15.16
N ILE A 136 1.52 -0.09 13.87
CA ILE A 136 2.44 0.62 12.94
C ILE A 136 2.46 2.11 13.25
N ASN A 137 1.32 2.68 13.67
CA ASN A 137 1.24 4.08 14.11
C ASN A 137 1.91 4.30 15.46
N TYR A 138 1.83 3.34 16.38
CA TYR A 138 2.46 3.44 17.70
C TYR A 138 4.00 3.48 17.63
N GLU A 139 4.61 2.73 16.72
CA GLU A 139 6.07 2.75 16.47
C GLU A 139 6.58 4.09 15.91
N ARG A 140 5.71 4.86 15.24
CA ARG A 140 6.00 6.22 14.77
C ARG A 140 6.08 7.21 15.92
N GLU A 141 5.07 7.20 16.79
CA GLU A 141 4.95 8.14 17.90
C GLU A 141 6.05 7.92 18.96
N SER A 142 6.60 6.71 19.06
CA SER A 142 7.70 6.38 19.97
C SER A 142 9.10 6.75 19.42
N SER A 143 9.20 7.17 18.16
CA SER A 143 10.47 7.49 17.47
C SER A 143 10.62 8.98 17.11
N GLN A 144 9.70 9.83 17.59
CA GLN A 144 9.79 11.30 17.53
C GLN A 144 10.14 11.85 18.91
#